data_AF-A0A1Y1NHM2-F1
#
_entry.id   AF-A0A1Y1NHM2-F1
#
_cell.length_a   1.000
_cell.length_b   1.000
_cell.length_c   1.000
_cell.angle_alpha   90.00
_cell.angle_beta   90.00
_cell.angle_gamma   90.00
#
_symmetry.space_group_name_H-M   'P 1'
#
loop_
_entity.id
_entity.type
_entity.pdbx_description
1 polymer ?
#
loop_
_entity_poly.entity_id
_entity_poly.type
_entity_poly.pdbx_seq_one_letter_code
_entity_poly.pdbx_strand_id
1 'polypeptide(L)'
;LSYEKRIYNYRLSRARNVSENAFGLLAARFRILHTAIHITDPQRINYVVLAICALHNYLSKSGTSYVTPTSFDQEDLVNHEVHMGDWRNDGEKLPNLQSAGQKNSTVAAKTNRDKYTKYFNSEGKVHWQDAMLAKGKA
;
A
#
# COMPACT_ATOMS: atom_id res chain seq x y z
N LEU A 1 0.44 23.08 -1.81
CA LEU A 1 1.62 22.22 -2.09
C LEU A 1 2.12 22.55 -3.51
N SER A 2 3.43 22.65 -3.76
CA SER A 2 3.91 22.89 -5.14
C SER A 2 3.59 21.71 -6.05
N TYR A 3 3.55 21.95 -7.36
CA TYR A 3 3.23 20.91 -8.36
C TYR A 3 4.17 19.70 -8.24
N GLU A 4 5.48 19.95 -8.18
CA GLU A 4 6.50 18.90 -8.03
C GLU A 4 6.31 18.06 -6.76
N LYS A 5 5.95 18.71 -5.66
CA LYS A 5 5.66 18.05 -4.38
C LYS A 5 4.37 17.23 -4.45
N ARG A 6 3.38 17.63 -5.25
CA ARG A 6 2.17 16.82 -5.52
C ARG A 6 2.53 15.56 -6.30
N ILE A 7 3.38 15.66 -7.33
CA ILE A 7 3.87 14.50 -8.08
C ILE A 7 4.59 13.52 -7.15
N TYR A 8 5.52 14.03 -6.34
CA TYR A 8 6.23 13.21 -5.37
C TYR A 8 5.26 12.52 -4.40
N ASN A 9 4.31 13.26 -3.82
CA ASN A 9 3.34 12.69 -2.88
C ASN A 9 2.51 11.59 -3.50
N TYR A 10 2.00 11.81 -4.72
CA TYR A 10 1.25 10.81 -5.45
C TYR A 10 2.08 9.55 -5.71
N ARG A 11 3.32 9.70 -6.19
CA ARG A 11 4.23 8.57 -6.43
C ARG A 11 4.55 7.82 -5.14
N LEU A 12 4.70 8.52 -4.02
CA LEU A 12 4.90 7.92 -2.70
C LEU A 12 3.65 7.15 -2.23
N SER A 13 2.47 7.74 -2.37
CA SER A 13 1.19 7.09 -2.05
C SER A 13 0.99 5.83 -2.89
N ARG A 14 1.30 5.88 -4.19
CA ARG A 14 1.26 4.71 -5.08
C ARG A 14 2.19 3.59 -4.63
N ALA A 15 3.40 3.93 -4.17
CA ALA A 15 4.33 2.93 -3.60
C ALA A 15 3.78 2.31 -2.31
N ARG A 16 3.16 3.13 -1.44
CA ARG A 16 2.52 2.67 -0.20
C ARG A 16 1.32 1.75 -0.47
N ASN A 17 0.50 2.04 -1.48
CA ASN A 17 -0.64 1.22 -1.88
C ASN A 17 -0.25 -0.23 -2.16
N VAL A 18 0.95 -0.51 -2.68
CA VAL A 18 1.44 -1.89 -2.89
C VAL A 18 1.50 -2.66 -1.57
N SER A 19 2.07 -2.06 -0.53
CA SER A 19 2.12 -2.70 0.79
C SER A 19 0.75 -2.79 1.45
N GLU A 20 -0.09 -1.76 1.31
CA GLU A 20 -1.44 -1.77 1.88
C GLU A 20 -2.35 -2.82 1.23
N ASN A 21 -2.27 -2.99 -0.10
CA ASN A 21 -2.97 -4.04 -0.83
C ASN A 21 -2.58 -5.44 -0.34
N ALA A 22 -1.28 -5.68 -0.10
CA ALA A 22 -0.81 -6.97 0.40
C ALA A 22 -1.35 -7.26 1.81
N PHE A 23 -1.19 -6.31 2.75
CA PHE A 23 -1.67 -6.50 4.12
C PHE A 23 -3.20 -6.56 4.19
N GLY A 24 -3.89 -5.73 3.43
CA GLY A 24 -5.35 -5.69 3.34
C GLY A 24 -5.94 -7.00 2.84
N LEU A 25 -5.38 -7.54 1.75
CA LEU A 25 -5.80 -8.85 1.25
C LEU A 25 -5.50 -9.97 2.24
N LEU A 26 -4.31 -9.99 2.84
CA LEU A 26 -3.96 -11.00 3.84
C LEU A 26 -4.89 -10.94 5.05
N ALA A 27 -5.20 -9.75 5.57
CA ALA A 27 -6.17 -9.59 6.65
C ALA A 27 -7.54 -10.17 6.22
N ALA A 28 -8.11 -9.70 5.11
CA ALA A 28 -9.42 -10.13 4.61
C ALA A 28 -9.52 -11.66 4.40
N ARG A 29 -8.42 -12.34 4.03
CA ARG A 29 -8.39 -13.79 3.84
C ARG A 29 -8.09 -14.57 5.12
N PHE A 30 -7.31 -14.03 6.03
CA PHE A 30 -6.81 -14.74 7.20
C PHE A 30 -7.32 -14.07 8.49
N ARG A 31 -8.51 -14.50 8.94
CA ARG A 31 -9.18 -14.01 10.17
C ARG A 31 -8.32 -14.04 11.44
N ILE A 32 -7.29 -14.87 11.50
CA ILE A 32 -6.33 -14.89 12.62
C ILE A 32 -5.63 -13.53 12.82
N LEU A 33 -5.49 -12.72 11.76
CA LEU A 33 -4.89 -11.39 11.81
C LEU A 33 -5.81 -10.32 12.39
N HIS A 34 -7.10 -10.61 12.52
CA HIS A 34 -8.11 -9.68 13.04
C HIS A 34 -8.32 -9.79 14.55
N THR A 35 -7.79 -10.84 15.17
CA THR A 35 -7.94 -11.07 16.62
C THR A 35 -6.59 -11.11 17.31
N ALA A 36 -6.59 -10.86 18.62
CA ALA A 36 -5.39 -10.99 19.43
C ALA A 36 -4.88 -12.44 19.32
N ILE A 37 -3.65 -12.59 18.82
CA ILE A 37 -3.03 -13.90 18.66
C ILE A 37 -2.50 -14.34 20.03
N HIS A 38 -3.19 -15.29 20.66
CA HIS A 38 -2.82 -15.84 21.98
C HIS A 38 -1.61 -16.78 21.91
N ILE A 39 -0.45 -16.23 21.56
CA ILE A 39 0.83 -16.93 21.53
C ILE A 39 1.78 -16.22 22.50
N THR A 40 2.21 -16.94 23.53
CA THR A 40 3.06 -16.38 24.61
C THR A 40 4.50 -16.13 24.16
N ASP A 41 5.01 -16.91 23.21
CA ASP A 41 6.36 -16.78 22.68
C ASP A 41 6.35 -15.99 21.35
N PRO A 42 6.86 -14.75 21.30
CA PRO A 42 6.88 -13.94 20.09
C PRO A 42 7.61 -14.60 18.91
N GLN A 43 8.58 -15.49 19.16
CA GLN A 43 9.30 -16.18 18.08
C GLN A 43 8.38 -17.11 17.28
N ARG A 44 7.30 -17.61 17.90
CA ARG A 44 6.33 -18.48 17.22
C ARG A 44 5.43 -17.74 16.24
N ILE A 45 5.29 -16.41 16.38
CA ILE A 45 4.55 -15.58 15.42
C ILE A 45 5.18 -15.66 14.03
N ASN A 46 6.51 -15.83 13.94
CA ASN A 46 7.18 -15.99 12.66
C ASN A 46 6.65 -17.20 11.87
N TYR A 47 6.33 -18.31 12.54
CA TYR A 47 5.72 -19.47 11.88
C TYR A 47 4.31 -19.21 11.39
N VAL A 48 3.52 -18.42 12.12
CA VAL A 48 2.17 -18.01 11.69
C VAL A 48 2.27 -17.16 10.43
N VAL A 49 3.17 -16.17 10.42
CA VAL A 49 3.40 -15.31 9.24
C VAL A 49 3.88 -16.13 8.04
N LEU A 50 4.86 -17.03 8.24
CA LEU A 50 5.36 -17.92 7.18
C LEU A 50 4.28 -18.85 6.64
N ALA A 51 3.43 -19.41 7.51
CA ALA A 51 2.30 -20.25 7.11
C ALA A 51 1.27 -19.46 6.29
N ILE A 52 0.94 -18.23 6.68
CA ILE A 52 0.08 -17.32 5.92
C ILE A 52 0.68 -17.06 4.53
N CYS A 53 1.96 -16.73 4.44
CA CYS A 53 2.63 -16.50 3.15
C CYS A 53 2.64 -17.77 2.28
N ALA A 54 2.93 -18.94 2.86
CA ALA A 54 2.94 -20.21 2.13
C ALA A 54 1.54 -20.56 1.60
N LEU A 55 0.51 -20.44 2.43
CA LEU A 55 -0.88 -20.67 2.06
C LEU A 55 -1.36 -19.68 1.00
N HIS A 56 -1.06 -18.39 1.16
CA HIS A 56 -1.36 -17.37 0.16
C HIS A 56 -0.76 -17.71 -1.20
N ASN A 57 0.54 -18.05 -1.23
CA ASN A 57 1.23 -18.40 -2.47
C ASN A 57 0.67 -19.66 -3.12
N TYR A 58 0.29 -20.66 -2.32
CA TYR A 58 -0.35 -21.87 -2.82
C TYR A 58 -1.72 -21.57 -3.42
N LEU A 59 -2.60 -20.90 -2.67
CA LEU A 59 -3.97 -20.58 -3.10
C LEU A 59 -3.99 -19.66 -4.32
N SER A 60 -3.07 -18.69 -4.39
CA SER A 60 -2.92 -17.80 -5.55
C SER A 60 -2.50 -18.54 -6.82
N LYS A 61 -1.79 -19.67 -6.70
CA LYS A 61 -1.42 -20.52 -7.84
C LYS A 61 -2.49 -21.55 -8.20
N SER A 62 -3.22 -22.05 -7.21
CA SER A 62 -4.09 -23.22 -7.36
C SER A 62 -5.53 -22.90 -7.77
N GLY A 63 -6.00 -21.65 -7.64
CA GLY A 63 -7.40 -21.32 -7.91
C GLY A 63 -7.62 -19.91 -8.46
N THR A 64 -8.56 -19.80 -9.40
CA THR A 64 -8.96 -18.53 -10.03
C THR A 64 -9.82 -17.63 -9.13
N SER A 65 -10.38 -18.18 -8.03
CA SER A 65 -11.30 -17.47 -7.14
C SER A 65 -10.65 -16.86 -5.89
N TYR A 66 -9.39 -17.23 -5.57
CA TYR A 66 -8.72 -16.73 -4.37
C TYR A 66 -8.27 -15.27 -4.50
N VAL A 67 -7.64 -14.95 -5.64
CA VAL A 67 -7.25 -13.59 -6.03
C VAL A 67 -7.88 -13.29 -7.38
N THR A 68 -8.78 -12.33 -7.40
CA THR A 68 -9.42 -11.79 -8.61
C THR A 68 -8.77 -10.47 -9.00
N PRO A 69 -8.96 -9.98 -10.24
CA PRO A 69 -8.53 -8.63 -10.62
C PRO A 69 -9.08 -7.54 -9.67
N THR A 70 -10.28 -7.72 -9.15
CA THR A 70 -10.93 -6.80 -8.20
C THR A 70 -10.40 -6.92 -6.77
N SER A 71 -9.52 -7.88 -6.47
CA SER A 71 -9.02 -8.11 -5.11
C SER A 71 -8.05 -7.03 -4.62
N PHE A 72 -7.56 -6.15 -5.48
CA PHE A 72 -6.56 -5.12 -5.14
C PHE A 72 -6.97 -3.76 -5.67
N ASP A 73 -6.44 -2.69 -5.07
CA ASP A 73 -6.54 -1.36 -5.67
C ASP A 73 -5.79 -1.36 -7.00
N GLN A 74 -6.46 -0.92 -8.06
CA GLN A 74 -5.91 -0.81 -9.41
C GLN A 74 -5.95 0.63 -9.90
N GLU A 75 -4.91 1.04 -10.61
CA GLU A 75 -4.87 2.32 -11.30
C GLU A 75 -5.10 2.11 -12.80
N ASP A 76 -6.19 2.65 -13.32
CA ASP A 76 -6.43 2.76 -14.75
C ASP A 76 -5.61 3.95 -15.29
N LEU A 77 -4.54 3.63 -16.01
CA LEU A 77 -3.63 4.64 -16.56
C LEU A 77 -4.19 5.33 -17.80
N VAL A 78 -5.24 4.77 -18.44
CA VAL A 78 -5.89 5.33 -19.63
C VAL A 78 -6.96 6.32 -19.21
N ASN A 79 -7.85 5.90 -18.32
CA ASN A 79 -8.91 6.76 -17.80
C ASN A 79 -8.43 7.64 -16.64
N HIS A 80 -7.23 7.41 -16.10
CA HIS A 80 -6.68 8.11 -14.95
C HIS A 80 -7.55 7.95 -13.69
N GLU A 81 -8.02 6.72 -13.46
CA GLU A 81 -8.92 6.37 -12.36
C GLU A 81 -8.27 5.37 -11.42
N VAL A 82 -8.75 5.34 -10.17
CA VAL A 82 -8.31 4.36 -9.18
C VAL A 82 -9.52 3.55 -8.77
N HIS A 83 -9.49 2.26 -9.05
CA HIS A 83 -10.48 1.29 -8.64
C HIS A 83 -10.03 0.69 -7.31
N MET A 84 -10.89 0.77 -6.30
CA MET A 84 -10.62 0.22 -4.97
C MET A 84 -10.80 -1.29 -4.99
N GLY A 85 -9.91 -2.00 -4.31
CA GLY A 85 -9.99 -3.45 -4.19
C GLY A 85 -11.09 -3.91 -3.22
N ASP A 86 -11.65 -5.09 -3.49
CA ASP A 86 -12.74 -5.70 -2.72
C ASP A 86 -12.39 -5.88 -1.23
N TRP A 87 -11.11 -6.05 -0.91
CA TRP A 87 -10.62 -6.17 0.47
C TRP A 87 -10.98 -4.96 1.35
N ARG A 88 -11.23 -3.79 0.75
CA ARG A 88 -11.65 -2.59 1.48
C ARG A 88 -13.11 -2.62 1.95
N ASN A 89 -13.93 -3.54 1.41
CA ASN A 89 -15.36 -3.67 1.74
C ASN A 89 -15.61 -4.49 3.00
N ASP A 90 -14.61 -5.22 3.52
CA ASP A 90 -14.78 -6.21 4.59
C ASP A 90 -14.96 -5.60 6.01
N GLY A 91 -15.34 -4.32 6.11
CA GLY A 91 -15.71 -3.61 7.35
C GLY A 91 -14.56 -3.31 8.31
N GLU A 92 -13.54 -4.15 8.36
CA GLU A 92 -12.38 -4.03 9.25
C GLU A 92 -11.24 -3.28 8.55
N LYS A 93 -11.24 -1.96 8.75
CA LYS A 93 -10.14 -1.10 8.27
C LYS A 93 -8.95 -1.22 9.20
N LEU A 94 -7.75 -1.32 8.62
CA LEU A 94 -6.50 -1.20 9.37
C LEU A 94 -6.53 0.13 10.15
N PRO A 95 -6.22 0.13 11.46
CA PRO A 95 -6.19 1.35 12.25
C PRO A 95 -5.12 2.29 11.67
N ASN A 96 -5.43 3.59 11.67
CA ASN A 96 -4.44 4.60 11.29
C ASN A 96 -3.22 4.50 12.20
N LEU A 97 -2.03 4.65 11.61
CA LEU A 97 -0.80 4.74 12.39
C LEU A 97 -0.92 5.90 13.40
N GLN A 98 -0.54 5.64 14.64
CA GLN A 98 -0.50 6.67 15.67
C GLN A 98 0.45 7.79 15.23
N SER A 99 0.05 9.04 15.49
CA SER A 99 0.91 10.19 15.22
C SER A 99 2.16 10.09 16.10
N ALA A 100 3.34 10.05 15.47
CA ALA A 100 4.59 10.09 16.21
C ALA A 100 4.71 11.45 16.94
N GLY A 101 5.10 11.43 18.22
CA GLY A 101 5.22 12.65 19.05
C GLY A 101 6.20 13.70 18.49
N GLN A 102 7.11 13.30 17.59
CA GLN A 102 7.96 14.23 16.86
C GLN A 102 7.24 14.84 15.65
N LYS A 103 6.88 16.11 15.78
CA LYS A 103 6.24 16.89 14.72
C LYS A 103 7.20 17.33 13.61
N ASN A 104 8.51 17.28 13.85
CA ASN A 104 9.53 17.70 12.88
C ASN A 104 10.37 16.51 12.39
N SER A 105 10.42 16.33 11.07
CA SER A 105 11.31 15.37 10.43
C SER A 105 12.78 15.80 10.50
N THR A 106 13.68 14.81 10.56
CA THR A 106 15.13 15.04 10.55
C THR A 106 15.58 15.73 9.26
N VAL A 107 16.71 16.42 9.32
CA VAL A 107 17.31 17.05 8.12
C VAL A 107 17.56 16.00 7.03
N ALA A 108 18.10 14.83 7.39
CA ALA A 108 18.31 13.73 6.46
C ALA A 108 17.02 13.25 5.77
N ALA A 109 15.91 13.14 6.51
CA ALA A 109 14.62 12.76 5.94
C ALA A 109 14.09 13.82 4.95
N LYS A 110 14.26 15.11 5.27
CA LYS A 110 13.93 16.22 4.36
C LYS A 110 14.78 16.17 3.09
N THR A 111 16.10 15.98 3.23
CA THR A 111 17.01 15.83 2.09
C THR A 111 16.63 14.65 1.19
N ASN A 112 16.28 13.50 1.75
CA ASN A 112 15.82 12.35 0.96
C ASN A 112 14.52 12.67 0.22
N ARG A 113 13.57 13.32 0.88
CA ARG A 113 12.33 13.78 0.25
C ARG A 113 12.60 14.71 -0.94
N ASP A 114 13.53 15.64 -0.80
CA ASP A 114 13.89 16.57 -1.88
C ASP A 114 14.58 15.84 -3.04
N LYS A 115 15.48 14.89 -2.76
CA LYS A 115 16.10 14.03 -3.78
C LYS A 115 15.07 13.26 -4.60
N TYR A 116 14.14 12.59 -3.94
CA TYR A 116 13.07 11.86 -4.63
C TYR A 116 12.10 12.79 -5.36
N THR A 117 11.83 13.98 -4.80
CA THR A 117 11.03 14.99 -5.49
C THR A 117 11.69 15.39 -6.80
N LYS A 118 13.00 15.69 -6.79
CA LYS A 118 13.75 15.99 -8.02
C LYS A 118 13.70 14.82 -9.01
N TYR A 119 13.94 13.59 -8.56
CA TYR A 119 13.96 12.41 -9.41
C TYR A 119 12.60 12.17 -10.13
N PHE A 120 11.48 12.16 -9.40
CA PHE A 120 10.16 11.90 -10.00
C PHE A 120 9.64 13.03 -10.90
N ASN A 121 10.27 14.21 -10.84
CA ASN A 121 9.99 15.34 -11.74
C ASN A 121 10.97 15.43 -12.92
N SER A 122 12.00 14.57 -12.97
CA SER A 122 13.01 14.53 -14.03
C SER A 122 13.15 13.12 -14.62
N GLU A 123 14.24 12.41 -14.33
CA GLU A 123 14.54 11.08 -14.88
C GLU A 123 13.46 10.03 -14.57
N GLY A 124 12.84 10.13 -13.40
CA GLY A 124 11.77 9.23 -12.95
C GLY A 124 10.37 9.65 -13.41
N LYS A 125 10.24 10.70 -14.23
CA LYS A 125 8.96 11.18 -14.75
C LYS A 125 8.34 10.15 -15.68
N VAL A 126 7.05 9.91 -15.51
CA VAL A 126 6.24 9.01 -16.35
C VAL A 126 5.14 9.80 -17.06
N HIS A 127 4.69 9.30 -18.22
CA HIS A 127 3.72 10.01 -19.06
C HIS A 127 2.34 10.20 -18.41
N TRP A 128 1.93 9.32 -17.49
CA TRP A 128 0.59 9.34 -16.88
C TRP A 128 0.49 10.17 -15.59
N GLN A 129 1.60 10.59 -14.97
CA GLN A 129 1.54 11.19 -13.62
C GLN A 129 0.86 12.55 -13.60
N ASP A 130 1.08 13.38 -14.62
CA ASP A 130 0.49 14.72 -14.71
C ASP A 130 -1.04 14.63 -14.86
N ALA A 131 -1.52 13.68 -15.67
CA ALA A 131 -2.94 13.46 -15.90
C ALA A 131 -3.67 12.90 -14.67
N MET A 132 -3.03 11.97 -13.93
CA MET A 132 -3.52 11.49 -12.63
C MET A 132 -3.67 12.62 -11.61
N LEU A 133 -2.71 13.57 -11.58
CA LEU A 133 -2.80 14.76 -10.73
C LEU A 133 -3.93 15.72 -11.15
N ALA A 134 -4.18 15.85 -12.45
CA ALA A 134 -5.23 16.73 -12.99
C ALA A 134 -6.64 16.25 -12.61
N LYS A 135 -6.88 14.94 -12.54
CA LYS A 135 -8.14 14.35 -12.06
C LYS A 135 -8.32 14.40 -10.52
N GLY A 136 -7.38 15.00 -9.79
CA GLY A 136 -7.51 15.18 -8.34
C GLY A 136 -7.36 13.89 -7.52
N LYS A 137 -6.70 12.86 -8.07
CA LYS A 137 -6.52 11.55 -7.42
C LYS A 137 -5.18 11.42 -6.67
N ALA A 138 -4.55 12.56 -6.36
CA ALA A 138 -3.27 12.69 -5.67
C ALA A 138 -3.43 13.34 -4.29
#